data_AF-A0A9N9T0M1-F1
#
_entry.id   AF-A0A9N9T0M1-F1
#
_cell.length_a   1.000
_cell.length_b   1.000
_cell.length_c   1.000
_cell.angle_alpha   90.00
_cell.angle_beta   90.00
_cell.angle_gamma   90.00
#
_symmetry.space_group_name_H-M   'P 1'
#
loop_
_entity.id
_entity.type
_entity.pdbx_description
1 polymer ?
#
loop_
_entity_poly.entity_id
_entity_poly.type
_entity_poly.pdbx_seq_one_letter_code
_entity_poly.pdbx_strand_id
1 'polypeptide(L)'
;MLLSLLKHNVTKSIINRNCINVTCVFKKYSSKESVSLGNIVKEISNAERPEYVPIKYYNDDIPKSSLHHLKWILQKDLLNQDIFLLGPPGPRRRHLAMQYLELTNREHEYVALSRDTTESDLKQRREISAVKAAKEGRILILDGIEKAERNVLPVLNNLLENREMHLEDGRLLIPAARYDKLLKEHGEKELEKWKLVRVDSNFRVIALGLPVPKYRGNPLDPPLRSRFQARYVHNNSYQYC
;
A
#
# COMPACT_ATOMS: atom_id res chain seq x y z
N MET A 1 39.22 -5.98 -24.61
CA MET A 1 39.53 -7.06 -23.64
C MET A 1 38.49 -7.00 -22.53
N LEU A 2 37.26 -7.40 -22.85
CA LEU A 2 36.06 -7.19 -22.04
C LEU A 2 35.22 -8.44 -22.25
N LEU A 3 35.35 -9.44 -21.38
CA LEU A 3 34.48 -10.63 -21.27
C LEU A 3 35.09 -11.62 -20.27
N SER A 4 34.65 -11.54 -19.01
CA SER A 4 34.35 -12.71 -18.18
C SER A 4 34.05 -12.21 -16.78
N LEU A 5 32.80 -12.33 -16.33
CA LEU A 5 32.46 -12.65 -14.95
C LEU A 5 30.95 -12.91 -14.90
N LEU A 6 30.64 -14.21 -14.97
CA LEU A 6 29.51 -14.89 -14.35
C LEU A 6 28.09 -14.41 -14.73
N LYS A 7 27.66 -14.96 -15.88
CA LYS A 7 26.27 -15.24 -16.22
C LYS A 7 25.66 -16.19 -15.15
N HIS A 8 24.84 -15.68 -14.23
CA HIS A 8 23.92 -16.51 -13.47
C HIS A 8 22.48 -16.17 -13.86
N ASN A 9 21.93 -17.02 -14.73
CA ASN A 9 20.49 -17.15 -14.96
C ASN A 9 19.87 -17.83 -13.73
N VAL A 10 18.86 -17.21 -13.11
CA VAL A 10 18.01 -17.88 -12.12
C VAL A 10 16.61 -18.02 -12.71
N THR A 11 16.40 -19.09 -13.48
CA THR A 11 15.07 -19.61 -13.77
C THR A 11 14.64 -20.46 -12.58
N LYS A 12 13.77 -19.97 -11.69
CA LYS A 12 13.12 -20.80 -10.67
C LYS A 12 11.68 -21.10 -11.08
N SER A 13 11.53 -22.07 -11.98
CA SER A 13 10.28 -22.83 -12.10
C SER A 13 10.32 -23.93 -11.05
N ILE A 14 9.75 -23.71 -9.87
CA ILE A 14 9.58 -24.77 -8.88
C ILE A 14 8.16 -25.31 -9.06
N ILE A 15 8.06 -26.40 -9.82
CA ILE A 15 6.89 -27.27 -9.80
C ILE A 15 6.92 -27.95 -8.43
N ASN A 16 6.06 -27.54 -7.50
CA ASN A 16 5.82 -28.32 -6.30
C ASN A 16 4.40 -28.86 -6.29
N ARG A 17 4.28 -30.18 -6.36
CA ARG A 17 3.03 -30.94 -6.31
C ARG A 17 2.42 -30.77 -4.92
N ASN A 18 1.60 -29.74 -4.74
CA ASN A 18 0.40 -29.68 -3.89
C ASN A 18 -0.05 -28.22 -3.71
N CYS A 19 -1.02 -27.84 -4.55
CA CYS A 19 -2.00 -26.77 -4.36
C CYS A 19 -1.48 -25.45 -3.75
N ILE A 20 -0.75 -24.67 -4.57
CA ILE A 20 -0.74 -23.20 -4.75
C ILE A 20 0.66 -22.89 -5.32
N ASN A 21 0.76 -22.84 -6.65
CA ASN A 21 2.00 -22.44 -7.32
C ASN A 21 2.18 -20.92 -7.11
N VAL A 22 3.26 -20.52 -6.44
CA VAL A 22 3.75 -19.14 -6.48
C VAL A 22 4.82 -19.11 -7.53
N THR A 23 4.51 -18.55 -8.69
CA THR A 23 5.47 -18.41 -9.79
C THR A 23 5.82 -16.93 -9.91
N CYS A 24 6.93 -16.54 -9.30
CA CYS A 24 7.53 -15.24 -9.54
C CYS A 24 8.40 -15.39 -10.80
N VAL A 25 7.85 -15.05 -11.97
CA VAL A 25 8.60 -15.09 -13.22
C VAL A 25 9.38 -13.78 -13.36
N PHE A 26 10.60 -13.73 -12.83
CA PHE A 26 11.56 -12.68 -13.14
C PHE A 26 12.12 -12.90 -14.55
N LYS A 27 11.39 -12.44 -15.58
CA LYS A 27 11.90 -12.40 -16.95
C LYS A 27 12.78 -11.17 -17.10
N LYS A 28 14.09 -11.33 -16.85
CA LYS A 28 15.08 -10.25 -16.95
C LYS A 28 15.25 -9.64 -18.37
N TYR A 29 14.53 -10.15 -19.38
CA TYR A 29 14.54 -9.64 -20.77
C TYR A 29 13.20 -9.85 -21.48
N SER A 30 12.08 -9.48 -20.85
CA SER A 30 10.80 -9.29 -21.55
C SER A 30 10.11 -8.09 -20.94
N SER A 31 9.63 -7.17 -21.77
CA SER A 31 9.11 -5.83 -21.46
C SER A 31 7.90 -5.75 -20.51
N LYS A 32 7.51 -6.85 -19.84
CA LYS A 32 6.45 -6.93 -18.83
C LYS A 32 6.78 -8.02 -17.81
N GLU A 33 7.15 -7.63 -16.60
CA GLU A 33 7.29 -8.54 -15.46
C GLU A 33 5.91 -8.79 -14.83
N SER A 34 5.63 -10.00 -14.36
CA SER A 34 4.35 -10.32 -13.73
C SER A 34 4.54 -11.19 -12.50
N VAL A 35 3.76 -10.91 -11.45
CA VAL A 35 3.70 -11.74 -10.24
C VAL A 35 2.46 -12.61 -10.32
N SER A 36 2.65 -13.91 -10.10
CA SER A 36 1.54 -14.85 -9.93
C SER A 36 1.51 -15.43 -8.51
N LEU A 37 0.36 -15.28 -7.85
CA LEU A 37 0.07 -15.91 -6.56
C LEU A 37 -1.10 -16.89 -6.74
N GLY A 38 -0.78 -18.16 -6.98
CA GLY A 38 -1.77 -19.17 -7.34
C GLY A 38 -2.38 -18.88 -8.70
N ASN A 39 -3.69 -18.57 -8.72
CA ASN A 39 -4.46 -18.30 -9.94
C ASN A 39 -4.63 -16.82 -10.27
N ILE A 40 -4.02 -15.91 -9.49
CA ILE A 40 -4.07 -14.46 -9.74
C ILE A 40 -2.74 -14.02 -10.31
N VAL A 41 -2.79 -13.26 -11.39
CA VAL A 41 -1.63 -12.66 -12.04
C VAL A 41 -1.80 -11.15 -12.02
N LYS A 42 -0.71 -10.44 -11.70
CA LYS A 42 -0.64 -8.98 -11.77
C LYS A 42 0.55 -8.58 -12.62
N GLU A 43 0.31 -7.70 -13.58
CA GLU A 43 1.38 -7.04 -14.33
C GLU A 43 2.09 -6.04 -13.41
N ILE A 44 3.41 -6.07 -13.42
CA ILE A 44 4.27 -5.20 -12.63
C ILE A 44 4.80 -4.10 -13.54
N SER A 45 4.62 -2.86 -13.09
CA SER A 45 5.35 -1.71 -13.61
C SER A 45 6.65 -1.52 -12.83
N ASN A 46 7.71 -1.08 -13.49
CA ASN A 46 8.93 -0.70 -12.79
C ASN A 46 8.65 0.53 -11.90
N ALA A 47 9.15 0.50 -10.67
CA ALA A 47 9.17 1.67 -9.80
C ALA A 47 10.01 2.78 -10.43
N GLU A 48 9.53 4.02 -10.37
CA GLU A 48 10.26 5.21 -10.81
C GLU A 48 11.42 5.51 -9.86
N ARG A 49 11.20 5.25 -8.56
CA ARG A 49 12.12 5.48 -7.46
C ARG A 49 12.29 4.22 -6.62
N PRO A 50 13.23 3.33 -6.99
CA PRO A 50 13.45 2.04 -6.33
C PRO A 50 13.75 2.16 -4.83
N GLU A 51 14.25 3.30 -4.34
CA GLU A 51 14.52 3.53 -2.92
C GLU A 51 13.25 3.54 -2.05
N TYR A 52 12.06 3.70 -2.65
CA TYR A 52 10.77 3.58 -1.97
C TYR A 52 10.17 2.18 -2.07
N VAL A 53 10.86 1.22 -2.68
CA VAL A 53 10.47 -0.19 -2.68
C VAL A 53 11.18 -0.89 -1.53
N PRO A 54 10.46 -1.59 -0.64
CA PRO A 54 11.10 -2.30 0.45
C PRO A 54 11.93 -3.47 -0.10
N ILE A 55 13.05 -3.75 0.56
CA ILE A 55 13.96 -4.85 0.22
C ILE A 55 14.16 -5.78 1.41
N LYS A 56 14.44 -7.06 1.15
CA LYS A 56 14.76 -8.08 2.17
C LYS A 56 13.57 -8.52 3.05
N TYR A 57 12.34 -8.37 2.58
CA TYR A 57 11.13 -8.92 3.19
C TYR A 57 10.64 -10.20 2.50
N TYR A 58 11.01 -10.42 1.25
CA TYR A 58 10.76 -11.64 0.51
C TYR A 58 11.83 -12.70 0.79
N ASN A 59 11.39 -13.90 1.12
CA ASN A 59 12.22 -15.09 1.28
C ASN A 59 11.62 -16.23 0.45
N ASP A 60 12.43 -17.16 -0.05
CA ASP A 60 11.94 -18.32 -0.82
C ASP A 60 10.98 -19.20 0.02
N ASP A 61 11.21 -19.32 1.33
CA ASP A 61 10.44 -20.18 2.24
C ASP A 61 9.27 -19.43 2.92
N ILE A 62 8.33 -18.91 2.12
CA ILE A 62 7.14 -18.24 2.68
C ILE A 62 6.17 -19.28 3.28
N PRO A 63 5.76 -19.14 4.56
CA PRO A 63 4.73 -20.00 5.13
C PRO A 63 3.42 -19.94 4.34
N LYS A 64 2.74 -21.08 4.16
CA LYS A 64 1.45 -21.16 3.44
C LYS A 64 0.41 -20.15 3.96
N SER A 65 0.39 -19.89 5.27
CA SER A 65 -0.48 -18.88 5.86
C SER A 65 -0.22 -17.48 5.28
N SER A 66 1.06 -17.09 5.15
CA SER A 66 1.46 -15.79 4.63
C SER A 66 1.15 -15.68 3.14
N LEU A 67 1.34 -16.75 2.37
CA LEU A 67 0.91 -16.81 0.96
C LEU A 67 -0.58 -16.58 0.81
N HIS A 68 -1.42 -17.16 1.67
CA HIS A 68 -2.86 -16.93 1.63
C HIS A 68 -3.22 -15.46 1.89
N HIS A 69 -2.50 -14.78 2.79
CA HIS A 69 -2.67 -13.35 3.04
C HIS A 69 -2.20 -12.49 1.85
N LEU A 70 -1.01 -12.76 1.30
CA LEU A 70 -0.47 -12.05 0.14
C LEU A 70 -1.36 -12.20 -1.09
N LYS A 71 -1.87 -13.41 -1.35
CA LYS A 71 -2.82 -13.70 -2.43
C LYS A 71 -4.06 -12.81 -2.32
N TRP A 72 -4.60 -12.65 -1.12
CA TRP A 72 -5.77 -11.82 -0.89
C TRP A 72 -5.47 -10.34 -1.00
N ILE A 73 -4.31 -9.88 -0.51
CA ILE A 73 -3.88 -8.48 -0.71
C ILE A 73 -3.81 -8.18 -2.20
N LEU A 74 -3.21 -9.09 -2.98
CA LEU A 74 -3.13 -8.97 -4.44
C LEU A 74 -4.52 -8.88 -5.09
N GLN A 75 -5.47 -9.72 -4.67
CA GLN A 75 -6.86 -9.65 -5.16
C GLN A 75 -7.50 -8.30 -4.88
N LYS A 76 -7.31 -7.76 -3.67
CA LYS A 76 -7.91 -6.49 -3.26
C LYS A 76 -7.28 -5.29 -3.95
N ASP A 77 -5.96 -5.33 -4.16
CA ASP A 77 -5.27 -4.29 -4.92
C ASP A 77 -5.71 -4.27 -6.39
N LEU A 78 -5.89 -5.43 -7.03
CA LEU A 78 -6.43 -5.52 -8.41
C LEU A 78 -7.87 -4.98 -8.53
N LEU A 79 -8.65 -5.08 -7.45
CA LEU A 79 -10.00 -4.50 -7.37
C LEU A 79 -9.98 -3.02 -6.99
N ASN A 80 -8.81 -2.40 -6.86
CA ASN A 80 -8.62 -1.01 -6.46
C ASN A 80 -9.19 -0.68 -5.07
N GLN A 81 -9.18 -1.65 -4.16
CA GLN A 81 -9.74 -1.51 -2.81
C GLN A 81 -8.63 -1.23 -1.78
N ASP A 82 -8.90 -0.33 -0.84
CA ASP A 82 -8.02 -0.09 0.30
C ASP A 82 -8.10 -1.25 1.29
N ILE A 83 -6.96 -1.55 1.92
CA ILE A 83 -6.77 -2.76 2.71
C ILE A 83 -6.53 -2.40 4.16
N PHE A 84 -7.11 -3.19 5.08
CA PHE A 84 -6.86 -3.10 6.50
C PHE A 84 -6.42 -4.43 7.08
N LEU A 85 -5.15 -4.50 7.50
CA LEU A 85 -4.57 -5.66 8.15
C LEU A 85 -4.75 -5.53 9.67
N LEU A 86 -5.63 -6.36 10.23
CA LEU A 86 -5.90 -6.46 11.65
C LEU A 86 -5.10 -7.61 12.26
N GLY A 87 -4.74 -7.54 13.54
CA GLY A 87 -4.00 -8.62 14.19
C GLY A 87 -3.53 -8.29 15.60
N PRO A 88 -2.87 -9.25 16.28
CA PRO A 88 -2.18 -8.95 17.53
C PRO A 88 -1.05 -7.93 17.32
N PRO A 89 -0.59 -7.24 18.38
CA PRO A 89 0.59 -6.39 18.30
C PRO A 89 1.81 -7.22 17.88
N GLY A 90 2.60 -6.67 16.97
CA GLY A 90 3.79 -7.33 16.45
C GLY A 90 4.14 -6.90 15.02
N PRO A 91 5.32 -7.31 14.53
CA PRO A 91 5.83 -6.88 13.24
C PRO A 91 5.13 -7.57 12.06
N ARG A 92 4.40 -8.66 12.29
CA ARG A 92 3.91 -9.55 11.23
C ARG A 92 3.07 -8.84 10.18
N ARG A 93 2.14 -7.97 10.57
CA ARG A 93 1.28 -7.23 9.61
C ARG A 93 2.09 -6.30 8.73
N ARG A 94 3.01 -5.55 9.34
CA ARG A 94 3.91 -4.65 8.63
C ARG A 94 4.83 -5.43 7.70
N HIS A 95 5.44 -6.51 8.19
CA HIS A 95 6.28 -7.39 7.39
C HIS A 95 5.52 -7.95 6.18
N LEU A 96 4.25 -8.34 6.36
CA LEU A 96 3.42 -8.86 5.27
C LEU A 96 3.06 -7.78 4.24
N ALA A 97 2.79 -6.55 4.69
CA ALA A 97 2.59 -5.41 3.79
C ALA A 97 3.87 -5.10 2.99
N MET A 98 5.04 -5.05 3.66
CA MET A 98 6.33 -4.81 3.00
C MET A 98 6.70 -5.93 2.02
N GLN A 99 6.47 -7.19 2.40
CA GLN A 99 6.69 -8.35 1.54
C GLN A 99 5.81 -8.30 0.28
N TYR A 100 4.58 -7.84 0.39
CA TYR A 100 3.71 -7.61 -0.77
C TYR A 100 4.25 -6.54 -1.72
N LEU A 101 4.75 -5.43 -1.16
CA LEU A 101 5.29 -4.32 -1.93
C LEU A 101 6.58 -4.69 -2.66
N GLU A 102 7.47 -5.42 -2.00
CA GLU A 102 8.69 -5.95 -2.63
C GLU A 102 8.34 -6.90 -3.77
N LEU A 103 7.38 -7.81 -3.54
CA LEU A 103 6.90 -8.74 -4.57
C LEU A 103 6.34 -8.01 -5.80
N THR A 104 5.58 -6.94 -5.59
CA THR A 104 4.91 -6.22 -6.67
C THR A 104 5.69 -5.01 -7.19
N ASN A 105 6.94 -4.84 -6.75
CA ASN A 105 7.81 -3.70 -7.07
C ASN A 105 7.10 -2.34 -6.90
N ARG A 106 6.32 -2.20 -5.83
CA ARG A 106 5.53 -0.98 -5.58
C ARG A 106 6.22 -0.07 -4.58
N GLU A 107 6.29 1.20 -4.95
CA GLU A 107 6.71 2.27 -4.07
C GLU A 107 5.72 2.47 -2.93
N HIS A 108 6.24 2.78 -1.75
CA HIS A 108 5.44 3.06 -0.59
C HIS A 108 5.95 4.25 0.22
N GLU A 109 5.04 4.78 1.02
CA GLU A 109 5.26 5.83 1.99
C GLU A 109 4.68 5.36 3.32
N TYR A 110 5.41 5.57 4.40
CA TYR A 110 5.07 5.02 5.71
C TYR A 110 4.71 6.13 6.68
N VAL A 111 3.54 6.03 7.31
CA VAL A 111 3.07 6.96 8.34
C VAL A 111 2.69 6.16 9.58
N ALA A 112 3.37 6.43 10.68
CA ALA A 112 3.00 5.93 12.00
C ALA A 112 2.10 6.94 12.71
N LEU A 113 0.92 6.49 13.13
CA LEU A 113 -0.03 7.28 13.90
C LEU A 113 0.20 7.00 15.40
N SER A 114 0.37 8.08 16.15
CA SER A 114 0.43 8.10 17.60
C SER A 114 -0.74 8.93 18.14
N ARG A 115 -0.88 8.92 19.47
CA ARG A 115 -1.84 9.82 20.13
C ARG A 115 -1.46 11.28 20.02
N ASP A 116 -0.19 11.56 19.79
CA ASP A 116 0.30 12.93 19.65
C ASP A 116 0.29 13.40 18.19
N THR A 117 -0.17 12.55 17.26
CA THR A 117 -0.29 12.93 15.85
C THR A 117 -1.48 13.85 15.69
N THR A 118 -1.20 15.10 15.34
CA THR A 118 -2.23 16.12 15.13
C THR A 118 -2.70 16.14 13.67
N GLU A 119 -3.83 16.81 13.43
CA GLU A 119 -4.29 17.12 12.08
C GLU A 119 -3.25 17.93 11.29
N SER A 120 -2.61 18.90 11.95
CA SER A 120 -1.53 19.66 11.36
C SER A 120 -0.33 18.78 11.00
N ASP A 121 0.02 17.77 11.79
CA ASP A 121 1.08 16.83 11.40
C ASP A 121 0.75 16.06 10.11
N LEU A 122 -0.53 15.93 9.76
CA LEU A 122 -1.01 15.33 8.51
C LEU A 122 -1.20 16.33 7.37
N LYS A 123 -1.34 17.63 7.64
CA LYS A 123 -1.63 18.68 6.63
C LYS A 123 -0.54 19.74 6.44
N GLN A 124 0.26 20.04 7.46
CA GLN A 124 1.10 21.24 7.61
C GLN A 124 2.46 21.12 6.93
N ARG A 125 3.02 19.91 6.82
CA ARG A 125 4.31 19.74 6.16
C ARG A 125 4.10 19.52 4.67
N ARG A 126 4.67 20.41 3.87
CA ARG A 126 4.74 20.39 2.38
C ARG A 126 5.29 19.08 1.76
N GLU A 127 5.57 18.08 2.59
CA GLU A 127 6.36 16.89 2.30
C GLU A 127 5.92 15.63 3.06
N ILE A 128 4.68 15.57 3.56
CA ILE A 128 4.21 14.39 4.30
C ILE A 128 4.03 13.23 3.33
N SER A 129 4.50 12.07 3.78
CA SER A 129 4.39 10.76 3.14
C SER A 129 3.00 10.46 2.56
N ALA A 130 1.91 10.90 3.19
CA ALA A 130 0.54 10.74 2.68
C ALA A 130 0.24 11.54 1.41
N VAL A 131 0.60 12.84 1.39
CA VAL A 131 0.39 13.70 0.22
C VAL A 131 1.31 13.28 -0.94
N LYS A 132 2.57 12.95 -0.62
CA LYS A 132 3.52 12.38 -1.59
C LYS A 132 2.99 11.08 -2.17
N ALA A 133 2.46 10.17 -1.35
CA ALA A 133 1.88 8.93 -1.84
C ALA A 133 0.69 9.16 -2.75
N ALA A 134 -0.21 10.07 -2.38
CA ALA A 134 -1.39 10.41 -3.17
C ALA A 134 -1.02 10.99 -4.54
N LYS A 135 -0.03 11.90 -4.57
CA LYS A 135 0.40 12.54 -5.81
C LYS A 135 1.17 11.59 -6.74
N GLU A 136 2.08 10.79 -6.17
CA GLU A 136 2.98 9.92 -6.93
C GLU A 136 2.41 8.49 -7.13
N GLY A 137 1.16 8.22 -6.71
CA GLY A 137 0.51 6.91 -6.90
C GLY A 137 1.08 5.76 -6.06
N ARG A 138 1.77 6.09 -4.98
CA ARG A 138 2.42 5.12 -4.08
C ARG A 138 1.42 4.46 -3.15
N ILE A 139 1.83 3.36 -2.53
CA ILE A 139 1.09 2.78 -1.41
C ILE A 139 1.36 3.57 -0.14
N LEU A 140 0.30 4.06 0.51
CA LEU A 140 0.41 4.64 1.85
C LEU A 140 0.20 3.54 2.90
N ILE A 141 1.21 3.28 3.72
CA ILE A 141 1.08 2.44 4.90
C ILE A 141 0.72 3.31 6.10
N LEU A 142 -0.48 3.11 6.65
CA LEU A 142 -0.93 3.77 7.89
C LEU A 142 -0.79 2.78 9.06
N ASP A 143 0.17 2.99 9.95
CA ASP A 143 0.38 2.12 11.10
C ASP A 143 -0.16 2.74 12.39
N GLY A 144 -1.03 2.01 13.10
CA GLY A 144 -1.59 2.44 14.37
C GLY A 144 -2.83 3.32 14.22
N ILE A 145 -3.69 3.03 13.25
CA ILE A 145 -4.93 3.79 13.02
C ILE A 145 -5.83 3.85 14.27
N GLU A 146 -5.77 2.83 15.15
CA GLU A 146 -6.49 2.83 16.43
C GLU A 146 -5.95 3.84 17.44
N LYS A 147 -4.77 4.40 17.22
CA LYS A 147 -4.13 5.37 18.14
C LYS A 147 -4.38 6.81 17.72
N ALA A 148 -4.90 7.03 16.51
CA ALA A 148 -5.15 8.35 15.97
C ALA A 148 -6.12 9.13 16.86
N GLU A 149 -5.88 10.44 16.97
CA GLU A 149 -6.79 11.36 17.62
C GLU A 149 -8.10 11.52 16.84
N ARG A 150 -9.14 11.97 17.52
CA ARG A 150 -10.47 12.17 16.93
C ARG A 150 -10.47 13.18 15.78
N ASN A 151 -9.60 14.19 15.83
CA ASN A 151 -9.52 15.23 14.79
C ASN A 151 -8.81 14.75 13.52
N VAL A 152 -8.01 13.69 13.62
CA VAL A 152 -7.28 13.09 12.49
C VAL A 152 -8.20 12.19 11.65
N LEU A 153 -9.13 11.48 12.28
CA LEU A 153 -9.98 10.50 11.60
C LEU A 153 -10.84 11.09 10.48
N PRO A 154 -11.47 12.28 10.62
CA PRO A 154 -12.22 12.91 9.52
C PRO A 154 -11.35 13.21 8.30
N VAL A 155 -10.13 13.67 8.53
CA VAL A 155 -9.17 14.01 7.45
C VAL A 155 -8.76 12.74 6.69
N LEU A 156 -8.43 11.67 7.41
CA LEU A 156 -8.15 10.38 6.81
C LEU A 156 -9.38 9.79 6.10
N ASN A 157 -10.57 9.92 6.67
CA ASN A 157 -11.80 9.42 6.06
C ASN A 157 -12.07 10.10 4.72
N ASN A 158 -11.90 11.42 4.62
CA ASN A 158 -12.10 12.12 3.34
C ASN A 158 -11.06 11.71 2.29
N LEU A 159 -9.80 11.50 2.69
CA LEU A 159 -8.77 10.99 1.79
C LEU A 159 -9.07 9.56 1.31
N LEU A 160 -9.62 8.71 2.17
CA LEU A 160 -9.94 7.32 1.83
C LEU A 160 -11.20 7.22 0.98
N GLU A 161 -12.21 8.04 1.29
CA GLU A 161 -13.50 8.02 0.61
C GLU A 161 -13.46 8.74 -0.73
N ASN A 162 -13.04 10.01 -0.72
CA ASN A 162 -13.14 10.89 -1.87
C ASN A 162 -11.80 11.11 -2.57
N ARG A 163 -10.68 10.60 -2.03
CA ARG A 163 -9.32 11.01 -2.45
C ARG A 163 -9.15 12.53 -2.41
N GLU A 164 -9.81 13.18 -1.45
CA GLU A 164 -9.79 14.64 -1.28
C GLU A 164 -9.18 15.02 0.07
N MET A 165 -8.36 16.07 0.08
CA MET A 165 -7.79 16.61 1.30
C MET A 165 -7.38 18.07 1.10
N HIS A 166 -7.80 18.91 2.05
CA HIS A 166 -7.32 20.29 2.14
C HIS A 166 -5.95 20.33 2.81
N LEU A 167 -4.99 20.96 2.12
CA LEU A 167 -3.65 21.22 2.62
C LEU A 167 -3.60 22.62 3.26
N GLU A 168 -2.66 22.83 4.18
CA GLU A 168 -2.58 24.11 4.91
C GLU A 168 -2.09 25.28 4.05
N ASP A 169 -1.42 25.02 2.93
CA ASP A 169 -1.02 26.06 1.97
C ASP A 169 -2.16 26.51 1.04
N GLY A 170 -3.37 26.00 1.28
CA GLY A 170 -4.57 26.26 0.51
C GLY A 170 -4.69 25.40 -0.75
N ARG A 171 -3.81 24.43 -0.98
CA ARG A 171 -3.98 23.44 -2.03
C ARG A 171 -5.08 22.43 -1.67
N LEU A 172 -5.72 21.88 -2.69
CA LEU A 172 -6.75 20.85 -2.54
C LEU A 172 -6.40 19.64 -3.39
N LEU A 173 -6.21 18.50 -2.73
CA LEU A 173 -6.12 17.21 -3.42
C LEU A 173 -7.50 16.84 -3.97
N ILE A 174 -7.56 16.42 -5.24
CA ILE A 174 -8.77 15.89 -5.88
C ILE A 174 -8.48 14.62 -6.70
N PRO A 175 -9.48 13.72 -6.87
CA PRO A 175 -9.34 12.54 -7.72
C PRO A 175 -8.86 12.84 -9.13
N ALA A 176 -8.00 11.96 -9.67
CA ALA A 176 -7.59 11.93 -11.08
C ALA A 176 -8.75 12.22 -12.04
N ALA A 177 -9.85 11.47 -11.95
CA ALA A 177 -10.98 11.61 -12.87
C ALA A 177 -11.62 13.02 -12.84
N ARG A 178 -11.71 13.63 -11.65
CA ARG A 178 -12.26 14.98 -11.48
C ARG A 178 -11.27 16.03 -11.99
N TYR A 179 -10.00 15.88 -11.68
CA TYR A 179 -8.93 16.77 -12.15
C TYR A 179 -8.86 16.76 -13.68
N ASP A 180 -8.84 15.58 -14.29
CA ASP A 180 -8.71 15.41 -15.74
C ASP A 180 -9.92 15.98 -16.50
N LYS A 181 -11.10 15.98 -15.87
CA LYS A 181 -12.30 16.64 -16.41
C LYS A 181 -12.15 18.16 -16.38
N LEU A 182 -11.79 18.72 -15.22
CA LEU A 182 -11.60 20.16 -15.06
C LEU A 182 -10.47 20.69 -15.96
N LEU A 183 -9.39 19.92 -16.12
CA LEU A 183 -8.26 20.29 -16.98
C LEU A 183 -8.71 20.47 -18.44
N LYS A 184 -9.65 19.66 -18.92
CA LYS A 184 -10.22 19.78 -20.27
C LYS A 184 -11.15 20.98 -20.43
N GLU A 185 -11.89 21.34 -19.38
CA GLU A 185 -12.89 22.42 -19.39
C GLU A 185 -12.25 23.81 -19.22
N HIS A 186 -11.25 23.91 -18.34
CA HIS A 186 -10.73 25.16 -17.81
C HIS A 186 -9.24 25.41 -18.13
N GLY A 187 -8.50 24.34 -18.48
CA GLY A 187 -7.07 24.42 -18.75
C GLY A 187 -6.19 24.55 -17.51
N GLU A 188 -4.89 24.29 -17.65
CA GLU A 188 -3.96 24.14 -16.53
C GLU A 188 -3.81 25.41 -15.67
N LYS A 189 -3.84 26.59 -16.29
CA LYS A 189 -3.68 27.89 -15.60
C LYS A 189 -4.80 28.18 -14.61
N GLU A 190 -6.04 27.80 -14.93
CA GLU A 190 -7.17 27.98 -14.01
C GLU A 190 -7.09 27.01 -12.84
N LEU A 191 -6.70 25.76 -13.10
CA LEU A 191 -6.50 24.75 -12.06
C LEU A 191 -5.37 25.14 -11.09
N GLU A 192 -4.29 25.73 -11.60
CA GLU A 192 -3.21 26.26 -10.77
C GLU A 192 -3.68 27.43 -9.90
N LYS A 193 -4.50 28.33 -10.45
CA LYS A 193 -5.13 29.44 -9.69
C LYS A 193 -6.04 28.91 -8.57
N TRP A 194 -6.74 27.81 -8.80
CA TRP A 194 -7.53 27.11 -7.79
C TRP A 194 -6.71 26.23 -6.85
N LYS A 195 -5.38 26.15 -7.07
CA LYS A 195 -4.44 25.35 -6.27
C LYS A 195 -4.84 23.87 -6.19
N LEU A 196 -5.39 23.32 -7.27
CA LEU A 196 -5.80 21.92 -7.33
C LEU A 196 -4.59 21.01 -7.56
N VAL A 197 -4.54 19.91 -6.82
CA VAL A 197 -3.51 18.89 -6.94
C VAL A 197 -4.17 17.57 -7.30
N ARG A 198 -3.71 16.97 -8.40
CA ARG A 198 -4.20 15.68 -8.87
C ARG A 198 -3.72 14.54 -7.96
N VAL A 199 -4.64 13.70 -7.51
CA VAL A 199 -4.33 12.40 -6.88
C VAL A 199 -4.23 11.33 -7.95
N ASP A 200 -3.16 10.55 -7.94
CA ASP A 200 -2.94 9.49 -8.90
C ASP A 200 -3.92 8.32 -8.73
N SER A 201 -4.34 7.73 -9.85
CA SER A 201 -5.31 6.62 -9.86
C SER A 201 -4.78 5.33 -9.22
N ASN A 202 -3.46 5.16 -9.13
CA ASN A 202 -2.81 3.99 -8.53
C ASN A 202 -2.62 4.12 -7.01
N PHE A 203 -2.90 5.30 -6.43
CA PHE A 203 -2.82 5.52 -4.99
C PHE A 203 -3.73 4.54 -4.22
N ARG A 204 -3.16 3.78 -3.28
CA ARG A 204 -3.93 2.91 -2.37
C ARG A 204 -3.39 3.00 -0.96
N VAL A 205 -4.22 2.62 -0.01
CA VAL A 205 -3.87 2.61 1.40
C VAL A 205 -3.86 1.18 1.95
N ILE A 206 -2.80 0.86 2.69
CA ILE A 206 -2.72 -0.32 3.55
C ILE A 206 -2.67 0.16 4.99
N ALA A 207 -3.80 0.09 5.68
CA ALA A 207 -3.87 0.34 7.11
C ALA A 207 -3.41 -0.89 7.90
N LEU A 208 -2.69 -0.66 8.99
CA LEU A 208 -2.29 -1.65 9.98
C LEU A 208 -2.87 -1.21 11.32
N GLY A 209 -3.56 -2.11 12.01
CA GLY A 209 -4.18 -1.75 13.28
C GLY A 209 -4.59 -2.92 14.15
N LEU A 210 -4.85 -2.62 15.41
CA LEU A 210 -5.19 -3.60 16.44
C LEU A 210 -6.71 -3.82 16.51
N PRO A 211 -7.17 -5.05 16.83
CA PRO A 211 -8.56 -5.27 17.17
C PRO A 211 -8.87 -4.61 18.52
N VAL A 212 -9.75 -3.61 18.51
CA VAL A 212 -10.32 -2.96 19.70
C VAL A 212 -11.71 -3.55 19.95
N PRO A 213 -12.10 -3.87 21.21
CA PRO A 213 -11.49 -3.51 22.49
C PRO A 213 -10.41 -4.47 23.02
N LYS A 214 -10.06 -5.55 22.29
CA LYS A 214 -9.07 -6.55 22.75
C LYS A 214 -7.72 -5.93 23.12
N TYR A 215 -7.31 -4.88 22.41
CA TYR A 215 -6.12 -4.09 22.73
C TYR A 215 -6.49 -2.61 22.94
N ARG A 216 -5.60 -1.89 23.63
CA ARG A 216 -5.76 -0.45 23.92
C ARG A 216 -5.75 0.35 22.61
N GLY A 217 -6.81 1.10 22.37
CA GLY A 217 -6.97 1.97 21.21
C GLY A 217 -8.39 2.52 21.15
N ASN A 218 -8.62 3.43 20.23
CA ASN A 218 -9.93 3.93 19.86
C ASN A 218 -10.55 2.97 18.85
N PRO A 219 -11.81 2.54 19.04
CA PRO A 219 -12.50 1.78 18.02
C PRO A 219 -12.65 2.65 16.77
N LEU A 220 -12.47 2.03 15.61
CA LEU A 220 -12.70 2.71 14.34
C LEU A 220 -14.19 2.96 14.17
N ASP A 221 -14.54 4.19 13.78
CA ASP A 221 -15.91 4.55 13.46
C ASP A 221 -16.45 3.67 12.33
N PRO A 222 -17.73 3.27 12.36
CA PRO A 222 -18.31 2.42 11.34
C PRO A 222 -18.11 2.90 9.88
N PRO A 223 -18.19 4.21 9.55
CA PRO A 223 -17.93 4.70 8.20
C PRO A 223 -16.50 4.40 7.74
N LEU A 224 -15.51 4.79 8.55
CA LEU A 224 -14.09 4.58 8.24
C LEU A 224 -13.75 3.09 8.12
N ARG A 225 -14.26 2.28 9.04
CA ARG A 225 -14.09 0.81 9.01
C ARG A 225 -14.62 0.20 7.72
N SER A 226 -15.74 0.70 7.21
CA SER A 226 -16.40 0.15 6.01
C SER A 226 -15.68 0.54 4.70
N ARG A 227 -14.77 1.52 4.73
CA ARG A 227 -13.92 1.89 3.57
C ARG A 227 -12.86 0.84 3.27
N PHE A 228 -12.44 0.09 4.28
CA PHE A 228 -11.41 -0.91 4.12
C PHE A 228 -11.98 -2.30 3.88
N GLN A 229 -11.25 -3.06 3.07
CA GLN A 229 -11.34 -4.51 3.10
C GLN A 229 -10.46 -5.00 4.25
N ALA A 230 -11.07 -5.57 5.27
CA ALA A 230 -10.36 -6.01 6.45
C ALA A 230 -9.93 -7.48 6.33
N ARG A 231 -8.72 -7.79 6.80
CA ARG A 231 -8.25 -9.16 6.98
C ARG A 231 -7.50 -9.32 8.28
N TYR A 232 -7.91 -10.32 9.06
CA TYR A 232 -7.21 -10.67 10.29
C TYR A 232 -5.98 -11.52 10.00
N VAL A 233 -4.83 -11.06 10.46
CA VAL A 233 -3.53 -11.73 10.41
C VAL A 233 -3.27 -12.29 11.80
N HIS A 234 -3.39 -13.61 11.94
CA HIS A 234 -3.10 -14.30 13.18
C HIS A 234 -1.59 -14.20 13.51
N ASN A 235 -1.17 -14.42 14.75
CA ASN A 235 0.21 -14.84 14.99
C ASN A 235 0.35 -16.28 14.49
N ASN A 236 1.53 -16.68 14.00
CA ASN A 236 1.74 -18.09 13.73
C ASN A 236 1.63 -18.72 15.12
N SER A 237 0.55 -19.47 15.35
CA SER A 237 0.61 -20.52 16.34
C SER A 237 1.82 -21.33 15.92
N TYR A 238 2.89 -21.29 16.71
CA TYR A 238 3.81 -22.42 16.77
C TYR A 238 2.89 -23.61 17.02
N GLN A 239 2.51 -24.34 15.97
CA GLN A 239 2.03 -25.69 16.15
C GLN A 239 3.24 -26.38 16.75
N TYR A 240 3.20 -26.58 18.07
CA TYR A 240 4.06 -27.53 18.73
C TYR A 240 3.98 -28.81 17.91
N CYS A 241 5.12 -29.22 17.35
CA CYS A 241 5.30 -30.57 16.83
C CYS A 241 5.00 -31.59 17.92
#